data_AF-A0A3D1SF93-F1
#
_entry.id   AF-A0A3D1SF93-F1
#
_cell.length_a   1.000
_cell.length_b   1.000
_cell.length_c   1.000
_cell.angle_alpha   90.00
_cell.angle_beta   90.00
_cell.angle_gamma   90.00
#
_symmetry.space_group_name_H-M   'P 1'
#
loop_
_entity.id
_entity.type
_entity.pdbx_description
1 polymer ?
#
loop_
_entity_poly.entity_id
_entity_poly.type
_entity_poly.pdbx_seq_one_letter_code
_entity_poly.pdbx_strand_id
1 'polypeptide(L)'
;MHVKLDSLKEKGFAILRGYDGPPVPKEEWANLEYMDWKSGGDTNFAPIASAFGEMECRGFWDHGKADKDGIWTKNAEICPTLVQWTKNVGANFGRVRIIKLNPNTEAEALHNMHLDDNNRLNPDGEGWVVRAWLELTNDPNSYMLLREDKDDPTTESRISMPKNRQLV
;
A
#
# COMPACT_ATOMS: atom_id res chain seq x y z
N MET A 1 15.43 18.16 -3.36
CA MET A 1 14.86 17.11 -4.25
C MET A 1 15.16 15.74 -3.66
N HIS A 2 14.16 14.86 -3.57
CA HIS A 2 14.32 13.49 -3.03
C HIS A 2 15.11 12.58 -3.96
N VAL A 3 15.81 11.59 -3.39
CA VAL A 3 16.51 10.54 -4.14
C VAL A 3 15.48 9.53 -4.66
N LYS A 4 15.39 9.39 -5.98
CA LYS A 4 14.42 8.53 -6.68
C LYS A 4 15.04 7.20 -7.08
N LEU A 5 14.22 6.15 -7.16
CA LEU A 5 14.66 4.84 -7.66
C LEU A 5 14.70 4.83 -9.19
N ASP A 6 15.83 4.45 -9.76
CA ASP A 6 16.03 4.36 -11.21
C ASP A 6 15.02 3.41 -11.87
N SER A 7 14.68 2.32 -11.19
CA SER A 7 13.71 1.31 -11.62
C SER A 7 12.30 1.86 -11.83
N LEU A 8 11.98 3.03 -11.26
CA LEU A 8 10.66 3.66 -11.37
C LEU A 8 10.65 4.83 -12.38
N LYS A 9 11.78 5.16 -13.01
CA LYS A 9 11.89 6.34 -13.88
C LYS A 9 10.97 6.30 -15.10
N GLU A 10 10.80 5.12 -15.69
CA GLU A 10 10.04 4.98 -16.94
C GLU A 10 8.53 5.04 -16.71
N LYS A 11 8.02 4.25 -15.75
CA LYS A 11 6.59 4.01 -15.57
C LYS A 11 6.01 4.55 -14.26
N GLY A 12 6.85 4.94 -13.31
CA GLY A 12 6.43 5.28 -11.95
C GLY A 12 6.09 4.08 -11.07
N PHE A 13 6.10 2.86 -11.60
CA PHE A 13 5.87 1.61 -10.87
C PHE A 13 6.82 0.49 -11.35
N ALA A 14 6.98 -0.55 -10.53
CA ALA A 14 7.68 -1.78 -10.89
C ALA A 14 6.92 -3.02 -10.41
N ILE A 15 6.67 -3.96 -11.32
CA ILE A 15 6.16 -5.29 -10.97
C ILE A 15 7.33 -6.12 -10.43
N LEU A 16 7.25 -6.50 -9.17
CA LEU A 16 8.27 -7.31 -8.53
C LEU A 16 8.04 -8.81 -8.79
N ARG A 17 9.05 -9.63 -8.49
CA ARG A 17 8.88 -11.08 -8.41
C ARG A 17 7.74 -11.39 -7.44
N GLY A 18 6.90 -12.36 -7.78
CA GLY A 18 5.86 -12.83 -6.86
C GLY A 18 6.48 -13.25 -5.52
N TYR A 19 5.77 -13.00 -4.43
CA TYR A 19 6.20 -13.36 -3.09
C TYR A 19 6.35 -14.88 -2.98
N ASP A 20 7.55 -15.32 -2.62
CA ASP A 20 7.97 -16.72 -2.52
C ASP A 20 8.43 -17.11 -1.10
N GLY A 21 8.16 -16.25 -0.10
CA GLY A 21 8.41 -16.53 1.31
C GLY A 21 7.34 -17.44 1.94
N PRO A 22 7.36 -17.58 3.28
CA PRO A 22 6.35 -18.33 4.02
C PRO A 22 4.93 -17.89 3.65
N PRO A 23 3.98 -18.82 3.41
CA PRO A 23 2.60 -18.47 3.10
C PRO A 23 2.01 -17.56 4.19
N VAL A 24 1.37 -16.46 3.78
CA VAL A 24 0.61 -15.62 4.72
C VAL A 24 -0.69 -16.35 5.09
N PRO A 25 -0.88 -16.77 6.35
CA PRO A 25 -2.13 -17.38 6.80
C PRO A 25 -3.30 -16.42 6.62
N LYS A 26 -4.50 -16.96 6.35
CA LYS A 26 -5.70 -16.12 6.14
C LYS A 26 -6.03 -15.32 7.40
N GLU A 27 -5.79 -15.92 8.55
CA GLU A 27 -6.06 -15.39 9.88
C GLU A 27 -5.26 -14.11 10.16
N GLU A 28 -4.06 -13.98 9.58
CA GLU A 28 -3.19 -12.80 9.75
C GLU A 28 -3.75 -11.53 9.10
N TRP A 29 -4.75 -11.65 8.21
CA TRP A 29 -5.41 -10.47 7.63
C TRP A 29 -6.92 -10.47 7.83
N ALA A 30 -7.55 -11.64 7.96
CA ALA A 30 -9.00 -11.73 8.19
C ALA A 30 -9.41 -11.37 9.62
N ASN A 31 -8.56 -11.65 10.62
CA ASN A 31 -8.89 -11.47 12.04
C ASN A 31 -8.36 -10.16 12.63
N LEU A 32 -7.76 -9.30 11.81
CA LEU A 32 -7.30 -8.00 12.28
C LEU A 32 -8.47 -7.10 12.66
N GLU A 33 -8.20 -6.15 13.56
CA GLU A 33 -9.15 -5.07 13.82
C GLU A 33 -9.14 -4.09 12.65
N TYR A 34 -10.27 -4.01 11.97
CA TYR A 34 -10.54 -3.05 10.90
C TYR A 34 -11.15 -1.79 11.48
N MET A 35 -10.72 -0.64 10.98
CA MET A 35 -11.29 0.64 11.34
C MET A 35 -12.62 0.84 10.61
N ASP A 36 -13.58 1.48 11.27
CA ASP A 36 -14.85 1.93 10.67
C ASP A 36 -14.67 3.05 9.61
N TRP A 37 -13.42 3.39 9.29
CA TRP A 37 -13.06 4.41 8.33
C TRP A 37 -13.29 3.93 6.89
N LYS A 38 -14.29 4.52 6.22
CA LYS A 38 -14.50 4.39 4.77
C LYS A 38 -13.83 5.55 4.04
N SER A 39 -12.75 5.30 3.30
CA SER A 39 -12.35 6.21 2.22
C SER A 39 -13.10 5.79 0.96
N GLY A 40 -13.81 6.70 0.29
CA GLY A 40 -14.42 6.51 -1.05
C GLY A 40 -14.89 5.09 -1.40
N GLY A 41 -16.20 4.85 -1.33
CA GLY A 41 -16.78 3.50 -1.52
C GLY A 41 -16.73 2.66 -0.23
N ASP A 42 -16.86 1.33 -0.37
CA ASP A 42 -16.85 0.36 0.72
C ASP A 42 -15.44 -0.20 1.03
N THR A 43 -14.40 0.63 0.94
CA THR A 43 -13.03 0.24 1.28
C THR A 43 -12.81 0.24 2.79
N ASN A 44 -12.23 -0.84 3.33
CA ASN A 44 -11.94 -0.96 4.76
C ASN A 44 -10.44 -1.15 4.99
N PHE A 45 -9.93 -0.65 6.13
CA PHE A 45 -8.51 -0.71 6.46
C PHE A 45 -8.27 -1.29 7.84
N ALA A 46 -7.27 -2.16 7.96
CA ALA A 46 -6.73 -2.58 9.26
C ALA A 46 -5.28 -2.09 9.37
N PRO A 47 -4.96 -1.15 10.27
CA PRO A 47 -3.61 -0.63 10.42
C PRO A 47 -2.73 -1.63 11.16
N ILE A 48 -1.59 -1.98 10.58
CA ILE A 48 -0.53 -2.80 11.19
C ILE A 48 0.57 -1.89 11.75
N ALA A 49 0.83 -0.75 11.11
CA ALA A 49 1.66 0.34 11.64
C ALA A 49 1.02 1.71 11.40
N SER A 50 1.18 2.60 12.38
CA SER A 50 0.67 3.98 12.36
C SER A 50 1.73 4.96 12.89
N ALA A 51 1.41 6.26 12.96
CA ALA A 51 2.38 7.29 13.32
C ALA A 51 2.92 7.12 14.75
N PHE A 52 2.05 6.64 15.65
CA PHE A 52 2.33 6.47 17.08
C PHE A 52 2.00 5.06 17.60
N GLY A 53 1.64 4.11 16.74
CA GLY A 53 1.27 2.74 17.15
C GLY A 53 -0.20 2.60 17.55
N GLU A 54 -0.96 3.69 17.47
CA GLU A 54 -2.40 3.70 17.70
C GLU A 54 -3.17 3.01 16.58
N MET A 55 -4.34 2.46 16.92
CA MET A 55 -5.28 1.87 15.96
C MET A 55 -5.97 2.97 15.15
N GLU A 56 -5.29 3.46 14.13
CA GLU A 56 -5.82 4.49 13.22
C GLU A 56 -5.26 4.42 11.80
N CYS A 57 -6.01 5.01 10.87
CA CYS A 57 -5.66 5.08 9.44
C CYS A 57 -5.37 6.50 8.94
N ARG A 58 -5.11 7.46 9.82
CA ARG A 58 -4.75 8.84 9.43
C ARG A 58 -3.42 8.90 8.67
N GLY A 59 -3.21 9.99 7.94
CA GLY A 59 -1.90 10.29 7.37
C GLY A 59 -0.92 10.71 8.45
N PHE A 60 0.38 10.40 8.32
CA PHE A 60 1.36 10.81 9.32
C PHE A 60 1.50 12.34 9.41
N TRP A 61 1.14 13.06 8.35
CA TRP A 61 1.15 14.52 8.33
C TRP A 61 0.14 15.15 9.30
N ASP A 62 -0.95 14.46 9.65
CA ASP A 62 -1.89 14.92 10.68
C ASP A 62 -1.21 15.00 12.06
N HIS A 63 -0.09 14.30 12.21
CA HIS A 63 0.78 14.27 13.38
C HIS A 63 2.09 15.04 13.18
N GLY A 64 2.22 15.81 12.10
CA GLY A 64 3.43 16.54 11.76
C GLY A 64 4.62 15.65 11.37
N LYS A 65 4.39 14.42 10.93
CA LYS A 65 5.42 13.44 10.54
C LYS A 65 5.38 13.14 9.04
N ALA A 66 6.55 12.87 8.46
CA ALA A 66 6.64 12.20 7.16
C ALA A 66 6.17 10.73 7.27
N ASP A 67 5.76 10.09 6.17
CA ASP A 67 5.36 8.67 6.13
C ASP A 67 6.56 7.70 6.25
N LYS A 68 7.34 7.85 7.33
CA LYS A 68 8.49 7.03 7.70
C LYS A 68 8.46 6.80 9.21
N ASP A 69 9.20 5.80 9.66
CA ASP A 69 9.37 5.46 11.07
C ASP A 69 8.03 5.25 11.79
N GLY A 70 7.18 4.45 11.15
CA GLY A 70 5.93 3.98 11.72
C GLY A 70 6.18 3.08 12.92
N ILE A 71 5.21 3.09 13.84
CA ILE A 71 5.21 2.26 15.03
C ILE A 71 4.13 1.19 14.85
N TRP A 72 4.46 -0.05 15.18
CA TRP A 72 3.55 -1.19 15.11
C TRP A 72 2.34 -0.97 16.02
N THR A 73 1.15 -1.30 15.52
CA THR A 73 -0.08 -1.32 16.30
C THR A 73 -0.28 -2.70 16.93
N LYS A 74 -1.32 -2.86 17.76
CA LYS A 74 -1.71 -4.17 18.31
C LYS A 74 -2.03 -5.23 17.23
N ASN A 75 -2.44 -4.83 16.02
CA ASN A 75 -2.66 -5.77 14.91
C ASN A 75 -1.37 -6.49 14.48
N ALA A 76 -0.20 -5.88 14.70
CA ALA A 76 1.09 -6.47 14.33
C ALA A 76 1.35 -7.79 15.06
N GLU A 77 0.80 -7.97 16.26
CA GLU A 77 0.91 -9.21 17.04
C GLU A 77 0.15 -10.39 16.40
N ILE A 78 -0.88 -10.08 15.60
CA ILE A 78 -1.76 -11.06 14.95
C ILE A 78 -1.22 -11.46 13.57
N CYS A 79 -0.32 -10.66 12.97
CA CYS A 79 0.17 -10.85 11.61
C CYS A 79 1.70 -10.94 11.47
N PRO A 80 2.35 -11.91 12.16
CA PRO A 80 3.81 -12.00 12.19
C PRO A 80 4.46 -12.17 10.82
N THR A 81 3.80 -12.84 9.86
CA THR A 81 4.33 -13.03 8.50
C THR A 81 4.33 -11.71 7.74
N LEU A 82 3.28 -10.89 7.86
CA LEU A 82 3.20 -9.57 7.21
C LEU A 82 4.17 -8.55 7.83
N VAL A 83 4.34 -8.59 9.15
CA VAL A 83 5.37 -7.82 9.85
C VAL A 83 6.75 -8.21 9.35
N GLN A 84 7.03 -9.50 9.21
CA GLN A 84 8.31 -9.97 8.70
C GLN A 84 8.53 -9.61 7.23
N TRP A 85 7.49 -9.71 6.38
CA TRP A 85 7.54 -9.25 4.98
C TRP A 85 7.94 -7.77 4.91
N THR A 86 7.32 -6.93 5.73
CA THR A 86 7.65 -5.50 5.79
C THR A 86 9.10 -5.27 6.23
N LYS A 87 9.57 -5.98 7.27
CA LYS A 87 10.96 -5.89 7.75
C LYS A 87 11.97 -6.35 6.70
N ASN A 88 11.63 -7.37 5.90
CA ASN A 88 12.50 -7.91 4.86
C ASN A 88 12.75 -6.93 3.70
N VAL A 89 11.96 -5.86 3.57
CA VAL A 89 12.24 -4.78 2.62
C VAL A 89 13.57 -4.09 2.93
N GLY A 90 13.97 -4.05 4.21
CA GLY A 90 15.26 -3.48 4.62
C GLY A 90 15.34 -1.95 4.55
N ALA A 91 14.19 -1.27 4.54
CA ALA A 91 14.06 0.18 4.59
C ALA A 91 13.17 0.62 5.76
N ASN A 92 13.21 1.91 6.13
CA ASN A 92 12.21 2.48 7.02
C ASN A 92 10.81 2.29 6.43
N PHE A 93 9.84 1.92 7.26
CA PHE A 93 8.44 1.81 6.86
C PHE A 93 7.62 2.93 7.52
N GLY A 94 6.61 3.43 6.82
CA GLY A 94 5.64 4.36 7.36
C GLY A 94 4.35 3.63 7.73
N ARG A 95 3.27 3.96 7.03
CA ARG A 95 1.97 3.28 7.14
C ARG A 95 2.07 1.85 6.60
N VAL A 96 1.67 0.87 7.39
CA VAL A 96 1.50 -0.54 6.96
C VAL A 96 0.06 -0.94 7.26
N ARG A 97 -0.67 -1.43 6.26
CA ARG A 97 -2.12 -1.67 6.38
C ARG A 97 -2.57 -2.83 5.52
N ILE A 98 -3.59 -3.55 5.99
CA ILE A 98 -4.46 -4.30 5.09
C ILE A 98 -5.45 -3.34 4.46
N ILE A 99 -5.66 -3.48 3.16
CA ILE A 99 -6.71 -2.81 2.40
C ILE A 99 -7.67 -3.90 1.93
N LYS A 100 -8.91 -3.85 2.42
CA LYS A 100 -9.99 -4.71 1.94
C LYS A 100 -10.84 -3.92 0.95
N LEU A 101 -10.66 -4.25 -0.32
CA LEU A 101 -11.46 -3.72 -1.42
C LEU A 101 -12.66 -4.63 -1.66
N ASN A 102 -13.84 -4.04 -1.75
CA ASN A 102 -15.02 -4.73 -2.28
C ASN A 102 -15.03 -4.58 -3.82
N PRO A 103 -15.70 -5.49 -4.54
CA PRO A 103 -15.87 -5.36 -5.99
C PRO A 103 -16.43 -3.97 -6.36
N ASN A 104 -15.84 -3.37 -7.39
CA ASN A 104 -16.25 -2.08 -7.94
C ASN A 104 -16.36 -2.15 -9.47
N THR A 105 -17.01 -1.15 -10.05
CA THR A 105 -17.08 -0.98 -11.50
C THR A 105 -15.84 -0.26 -12.03
N GLU A 106 -15.54 -0.44 -13.32
CA GLU A 106 -14.46 0.29 -14.00
C GLU A 106 -14.68 1.81 -13.94
N ALA A 107 -15.92 2.28 -14.07
CA ALA A 107 -16.26 3.70 -13.97
C ALA A 107 -15.93 4.26 -12.58
N GLU A 108 -16.23 3.53 -11.50
CA GLU A 108 -15.85 3.92 -10.15
C GLU A 108 -14.34 3.90 -9.94
N ALA A 109 -13.63 2.91 -10.49
CA ALA A 109 -12.18 2.86 -10.42
C ALA A 109 -11.53 4.07 -11.11
N LEU A 110 -12.01 4.44 -12.30
CA LEU A 110 -11.53 5.61 -13.03
C LEU A 110 -11.89 6.93 -12.32
N HIS A 111 -13.10 7.04 -11.76
CA HIS A 111 -13.51 8.21 -11.00
C HIS A 111 -12.64 8.46 -9.77
N ASN A 112 -12.22 7.39 -9.08
CA ASN A 112 -11.40 7.46 -7.88
C ASN A 112 -9.88 7.46 -8.16
N MET A 113 -9.45 7.53 -9.42
CA MET A 113 -8.02 7.56 -9.77
C MET A 113 -7.36 8.82 -9.20
N HIS A 114 -6.27 8.63 -8.46
CA HIS A 114 -5.55 9.72 -7.80
C HIS A 114 -4.06 9.42 -7.71
N LEU A 115 -3.28 10.48 -7.53
CA LEU A 115 -1.88 10.40 -7.15
C LEU A 115 -1.78 10.43 -5.62
N ASP A 116 -0.98 9.53 -5.05
CA ASP A 116 -0.68 9.54 -3.63
C ASP A 116 0.35 10.62 -3.27
N ASP A 117 0.09 11.37 -2.20
CA ASP A 117 1.02 12.33 -1.63
C ASP A 117 2.00 11.66 -0.64
N ASN A 118 2.82 10.73 -1.15
CA ASN A 118 3.69 9.89 -0.32
C ASN A 118 4.79 10.68 0.43
N ASN A 119 5.14 11.88 -0.03
CA ASN A 119 6.36 12.60 0.42
C ASN A 119 6.04 13.92 1.10
N ARG A 120 4.77 14.11 1.47
CA ARG A 120 4.38 15.18 2.37
C ARG A 120 5.26 15.15 3.63
N LEU A 121 5.86 16.30 3.93
CA LEU A 121 6.81 16.50 5.05
C LEU A 121 8.09 15.64 4.99
N ASN A 122 8.33 14.89 3.91
CA ASN A 122 9.60 14.18 3.73
C ASN A 122 10.72 15.22 3.53
N PRO A 123 11.82 15.19 4.29
CA PRO A 123 12.91 16.13 4.08
C PRO A 123 13.57 15.98 2.72
N ASP A 124 14.05 17.11 2.20
CA ASP A 124 14.87 17.13 1.00
C ASP A 124 16.19 16.37 1.19
N GLY A 125 16.65 15.70 0.14
CA GLY A 125 17.87 14.89 0.19
C GLY A 125 17.67 13.47 0.73
N GLU A 126 16.52 13.17 1.34
CA GLU A 126 16.19 11.81 1.73
C GLU A 126 15.66 10.96 0.56
N GLY A 127 15.66 9.63 0.77
CA GLY A 127 15.03 8.68 -0.13
C GLY A 127 13.53 8.92 -0.29
N TRP A 128 13.04 8.73 -1.52
CA TRP A 128 11.63 8.79 -1.87
C TRP A 128 10.85 7.73 -1.07
N VAL A 129 9.81 8.15 -0.34
CA VAL A 129 8.78 7.23 0.17
C VAL A 129 8.01 6.65 -1.01
N VAL A 130 8.08 5.32 -1.15
CA VAL A 130 7.36 4.53 -2.16
C VAL A 130 6.31 3.64 -1.48
N ARG A 131 5.27 3.23 -2.21
CA ARG A 131 4.24 2.32 -1.70
C ARG A 131 4.49 0.93 -2.23
N ALA A 132 4.66 -0.04 -1.35
CA ALA A 132 4.71 -1.44 -1.74
C ALA A 132 3.35 -2.13 -1.52
N TRP A 133 2.96 -2.99 -2.45
CA TRP A 133 1.77 -3.83 -2.40
C TRP A 133 2.14 -5.31 -2.41
N LEU A 134 1.45 -6.10 -1.58
CA LEU A 134 1.45 -7.56 -1.63
C LEU A 134 0.00 -8.05 -1.72
N GLU A 135 -0.33 -8.77 -2.79
CA GLU A 135 -1.66 -9.31 -2.99
C GLU A 135 -1.88 -10.60 -2.18
N LEU A 136 -2.87 -10.58 -1.28
CA LEU A 136 -3.11 -11.67 -0.32
C LEU A 136 -4.16 -12.66 -0.79
N THR A 137 -5.04 -12.23 -1.70
CA THR A 137 -6.17 -13.03 -2.20
C THR A 137 -5.95 -13.45 -3.65
N ASN A 138 -6.73 -14.43 -4.12
CA ASN A 138 -6.67 -14.86 -5.51
C ASN A 138 -8.03 -14.69 -6.16
N ASP A 139 -8.27 -13.53 -6.76
CA ASP A 139 -9.43 -13.28 -7.61
C ASP A 139 -8.95 -13.01 -9.04
N PRO A 140 -9.34 -13.82 -10.04
CA PRO A 140 -8.92 -13.60 -11.43
C PRO A 140 -9.40 -12.27 -12.02
N ASN A 141 -10.39 -11.61 -11.40
CA ASN A 141 -10.91 -10.31 -11.83
C ASN A 141 -10.23 -9.14 -11.12
N SER A 142 -9.30 -9.38 -10.18
CA SER A 142 -8.55 -8.32 -9.52
C SER A 142 -7.40 -7.82 -10.38
N TYR A 143 -7.38 -6.51 -10.62
CA TYR A 143 -6.31 -5.83 -11.32
C TYR A 143 -6.09 -4.42 -10.78
N MET A 144 -4.90 -3.88 -10.98
CA MET A 144 -4.59 -2.48 -10.69
C MET A 144 -4.62 -1.67 -11.98
N LEU A 145 -5.26 -0.50 -11.94
CA LEU A 145 -5.26 0.49 -13.02
C LEU A 145 -4.27 1.61 -12.66
N LEU A 146 -3.29 1.83 -13.53
CA LEU A 146 -2.31 2.91 -13.41
C LEU A 146 -2.29 3.74 -14.67
N ARG A 147 -2.07 5.05 -14.53
CA ARG A 147 -1.79 5.97 -15.64
C ARG A 147 -0.65 6.89 -15.24
N GLU A 148 0.23 7.19 -16.19
CA GLU A 148 1.30 8.18 -16.01
C GLU A 148 0.70 9.59 -15.92
N ASP A 149 -0.35 9.84 -16.72
CA ASP A 149 -1.24 10.99 -16.62
C ASP A 149 -2.68 10.49 -16.45
N LYS A 150 -3.32 10.84 -15.31
CA LYS A 150 -4.68 10.37 -14.98
C LYS A 150 -5.70 10.72 -16.07
N ASP A 151 -5.50 11.84 -16.77
CA ASP A 151 -6.42 12.36 -17.78
C ASP A 151 -6.10 11.83 -19.19
N ASP A 152 -4.98 11.12 -19.38
CA ASP A 152 -4.60 10.48 -20.64
C ASP A 152 -4.76 8.94 -20.58
N PRO A 153 -5.86 8.38 -21.13
CA PRO A 153 -6.09 6.94 -21.15
C PRO A 153 -5.06 6.16 -22.00
N THR A 154 -4.29 6.81 -22.87
CA THR A 154 -3.26 6.13 -23.67
C THR A 154 -2.04 5.71 -22.86
N THR A 155 -1.88 6.27 -21.66
CA THR A 155 -0.82 5.91 -20.71
C THR A 155 -1.22 4.78 -19.75
N GLU A 156 -2.40 4.19 -19.94
CA GLU A 156 -2.96 3.20 -19.02
C GLU A 156 -2.20 1.86 -19.04
N SER A 157 -1.89 1.38 -17.84
CA SER A 157 -1.41 0.02 -17.57
C SER A 157 -2.44 -0.73 -16.73
N ARG A 158 -2.80 -1.94 -17.17
CA ARG A 158 -3.66 -2.88 -16.42
C ARG A 158 -2.82 -4.05 -15.91
N ILE A 159 -2.70 -4.17 -14.59
CA ILE A 159 -1.81 -5.17 -13.97
C ILE A 159 -2.67 -6.21 -13.26
N SER A 160 -2.61 -7.46 -13.70
CA SER A 160 -3.32 -8.55 -13.01
C SER A 160 -2.73 -8.78 -11.61
N MET A 161 -3.62 -8.98 -10.62
CA MET A 161 -3.27 -9.15 -9.21
C MET A 161 -3.64 -10.57 -8.72
N PRO A 162 -2.95 -11.63 -9.19
CA PRO A 162 -3.08 -12.94 -8.57
C PRO A 162 -2.45 -12.91 -7.17
N LYS A 163 -2.80 -13.90 -6.35
CA LYS A 163 -2.18 -14.06 -5.02
C LYS A 163 -0.66 -14.05 -5.12
N ASN A 164 0.00 -13.40 -4.16
CA ASN A 164 1.43 -13.18 -4.07
C ASN A 164 2.01 -12.20 -5.10
N ARG A 165 1.19 -11.50 -5.91
CA ARG A 165 1.67 -10.38 -6.74
C ARG A 165 2.28 -9.30 -5.84
N GLN A 166 3.43 -8.78 -6.24
CA GLN A 166 4.09 -7.66 -5.59
C GLN A 166 4.27 -6.52 -6.58
N LEU A 167 4.05 -5.29 -6.11
CA LEU A 167 4.17 -4.06 -6.88
C LEU A 167 4.75 -2.95 -6.00
N VAL A 168 5.55 -2.07 -6.59
CA VAL A 168 5.99 -0.79 -6.01
C VAL A 168 5.61 0.34 -6.94
#